data_AF-A0A820N7M6-F1
#
_entry.id   AF-A0A820N7M6-F1
#
_cell.length_a   1.000
_cell.length_b   1.000
_cell.length_c   1.000
_cell.angle_alpha   90.00
_cell.angle_beta   90.00
_cell.angle_gamma   90.00
#
_symmetry.space_group_name_H-M   'P 1'
#
loop_
_entity.id
_entity.type
_entity.pdbx_description
1 polymer ?
#
loop_
_entity_poly.entity_id
_entity_poly.type
_entity_poly.pdbx_seq_one_letter_code
_entity_poly.pdbx_strand_id
1 'polypeptide(L)'
;MRFRFCGGEDCADWILAEIFTLSKLSSVKLKLLCQQVMQAILTDNLNLSEAQKVVGDKFESSDLKASIRALQYILTMSAKHSVDGQSLLNELTQLGLPKEHANALVKIYDENFEKLIDKLRSSVMRLTKMNDIQWNLFDIQTTNNLHDMHLPVVTMNLNYDDNIENKSKLISFSMNAEQFAVLLADLQAARDLIKTYSKS
;
A
#
# COMPACT_ATOMS: atom_id res chain seq x y z
N MET A 1 -11.07 22.56 2.24
CA MET A 1 -11.73 21.95 3.42
C MET A 1 -11.06 20.61 3.66
N ARG A 2 -10.58 20.33 4.88
CA ARG A 2 -9.83 19.11 5.19
C ARG A 2 -10.77 17.92 5.34
N PHE A 3 -10.60 16.86 4.54
CA PHE A 3 -11.42 15.65 4.59
C PHE A 3 -10.64 14.49 5.22
N ARG A 4 -11.24 13.74 6.14
CA ARG A 4 -10.57 12.60 6.79
C ARG A 4 -10.33 11.46 5.82
N PHE A 5 -11.23 11.22 4.85
CA PHE A 5 -10.95 10.20 3.82
C PHE A 5 -9.77 10.58 2.93
N CYS A 6 -9.39 11.86 2.85
CA CYS A 6 -8.17 12.34 2.18
C CYS A 6 -6.95 12.41 3.12
N GLY A 7 -7.05 11.90 4.36
CA GLY A 7 -5.96 11.98 5.34
C GLY A 7 -5.80 13.37 5.99
N GLY A 8 -6.83 14.20 5.95
CA GLY A 8 -6.79 15.57 6.47
C GLY A 8 -6.34 16.62 5.44
N GLU A 9 -6.18 16.22 4.17
CA GLU A 9 -5.89 17.11 3.04
C GLU A 9 -7.16 17.54 2.30
N ASP A 10 -7.02 18.51 1.40
CA ASP A 10 -8.08 18.90 0.47
C ASP A 10 -8.35 17.80 -0.56
N CYS A 11 -9.61 17.67 -0.99
CA CYS A 11 -10.00 16.71 -2.03
C CYS A 11 -9.45 17.15 -3.40
N ALA A 12 -8.84 16.22 -4.14
CA ALA A 12 -8.29 16.52 -5.45
C ALA A 12 -9.40 16.88 -6.47
N ASP A 13 -9.10 17.84 -7.36
CA ASP A 13 -10.05 18.38 -8.34
C ASP A 13 -10.67 17.33 -9.27
N TRP A 14 -9.89 16.32 -9.65
CA TRP A 14 -10.39 15.23 -10.49
C TRP A 14 -11.44 14.38 -9.77
N ILE A 15 -11.36 14.22 -8.45
CA ILE A 15 -12.36 13.50 -7.65
C ILE A 15 -13.63 14.35 -7.55
N LEU A 16 -13.49 15.67 -7.37
CA LEU A 16 -14.62 16.59 -7.31
C LEU A 16 -15.42 16.57 -8.62
N ALA A 17 -14.74 16.60 -9.77
CA ALA A 17 -15.38 16.48 -11.07
C ALA A 17 -16.16 15.15 -11.20
N GLU A 18 -15.57 14.04 -10.74
CA GLU A 18 -16.24 12.75 -10.78
C GLU A 18 -17.41 12.64 -9.80
N ILE A 19 -17.34 13.24 -8.61
CA ILE A 19 -18.48 13.28 -7.68
C ILE A 19 -19.69 13.96 -8.31
N PHE A 20 -19.46 15.03 -9.08
CA PHE A 20 -20.52 15.66 -9.85
C PHE A 20 -21.08 14.73 -10.94
N THR A 21 -20.22 14.01 -11.66
CA THR A 21 -20.67 13.02 -12.66
C THR A 21 -21.47 11.87 -12.03
N LEU A 22 -21.01 11.36 -10.89
CA LEU A 22 -21.69 10.32 -10.10
C LEU A 22 -23.05 10.79 -9.57
N SER A 23 -23.20 12.07 -9.22
CA SER A 23 -24.49 12.63 -8.77
C SER A 23 -25.58 12.64 -9.85
N LYS A 24 -25.19 12.62 -11.14
CA LYS A 24 -26.14 12.55 -12.27
C LYS A 24 -26.73 11.15 -12.46
N LEU A 25 -26.10 10.12 -11.89
CA LEU A 25 -26.60 8.75 -11.93
C LEU A 25 -27.75 8.56 -10.93
N SER A 26 -28.61 7.57 -11.16
CA SER A 26 -29.58 7.18 -10.14
C SER A 26 -28.88 6.48 -8.97
N SER A 27 -29.44 6.62 -7.76
CA SER A 27 -28.91 5.99 -6.55
C SER A 27 -28.78 4.47 -6.68
N VAL A 28 -29.68 3.83 -7.41
CA VAL A 28 -29.64 2.39 -7.72
C VAL A 28 -28.43 2.02 -8.59
N LYS A 29 -28.17 2.80 -9.65
CA LYS A 29 -27.03 2.54 -10.55
C LYS A 29 -25.70 2.77 -9.84
N LEU A 30 -25.60 3.83 -9.04
CA LEU A 30 -24.41 4.10 -8.25
C LEU A 30 -24.14 2.96 -7.26
N LYS A 31 -25.18 2.47 -6.58
CA LYS A 31 -25.05 1.36 -5.63
C LYS A 31 -24.50 0.10 -6.30
N LEU A 32 -25.05 -0.28 -7.46
CA LEU A 32 -24.58 -1.44 -8.23
C LEU A 32 -23.14 -1.25 -8.70
N LEU A 33 -22.78 -0.05 -9.16
CA LEU A 33 -21.42 0.28 -9.56
C LEU A 33 -20.45 0.17 -8.36
N CYS A 34 -20.84 0.69 -7.19
CA CYS A 34 -20.03 0.57 -5.96
C CYS A 34 -19.84 -0.89 -5.55
N GLN A 35 -20.84 -1.76 -5.70
CA GLN A 35 -20.71 -3.19 -5.41
C GLN A 35 -19.71 -3.87 -6.36
N GLN A 36 -19.76 -3.55 -7.65
CA GLN A 36 -18.79 -4.06 -8.62
C GLN A 36 -17.38 -3.54 -8.34
N VAL A 37 -17.24 -2.26 -8.01
CA VAL A 37 -15.96 -1.67 -7.64
C VAL A 37 -15.39 -2.33 -6.39
N MET A 38 -16.21 -2.58 -5.37
CA MET A 38 -15.82 -3.27 -4.15
C MET A 38 -15.33 -4.70 -4.46
N GLN A 39 -16.07 -5.45 -5.28
CA GLN A 39 -15.66 -6.79 -5.72
C GLN A 39 -14.34 -6.75 -6.50
N ALA A 40 -14.15 -5.73 -7.34
CA ALA A 40 -12.93 -5.55 -8.10
C ALA A 40 -11.71 -5.25 -7.22
N ILE A 41 -11.88 -4.48 -6.14
CA ILE A 41 -10.79 -4.24 -5.16
C ILE A 41 -10.41 -5.54 -4.44
N LEU A 42 -11.39 -6.37 -4.09
CA LEU A 42 -11.13 -7.60 -3.34
C LEU A 42 -10.54 -8.72 -4.23
N THR A 43 -11.01 -8.83 -5.47
CA THR A 43 -10.70 -9.95 -6.38
C THR A 43 -9.66 -9.60 -7.45
N ASP A 44 -9.21 -8.34 -7.52
CA ASP A 44 -8.34 -7.78 -8.58
C ASP A 44 -8.86 -8.00 -10.02
N ASN A 45 -10.14 -8.33 -10.17
CA ASN A 45 -10.79 -8.58 -11.45
C ASN A 45 -11.87 -7.52 -11.70
N LEU A 46 -11.66 -6.68 -12.71
CA LEU A 46 -12.54 -5.56 -13.02
C LEU A 46 -13.22 -5.79 -14.38
N ASN A 47 -14.48 -6.21 -14.34
CA ASN A 47 -15.29 -6.45 -15.53
C ASN A 47 -15.90 -5.13 -16.04
N LEU A 48 -15.13 -4.37 -16.83
CA LEU A 48 -15.58 -3.09 -17.42
C LEU A 48 -16.86 -3.24 -18.28
N SER A 49 -17.05 -4.39 -18.94
CA SER A 49 -18.26 -4.67 -19.73
C SER A 49 -19.52 -4.75 -18.86
N GLU A 50 -19.41 -5.32 -17.66
CA GLU A 50 -20.54 -5.43 -16.73
C GLU A 50 -20.86 -4.08 -16.09
N ALA A 51 -19.83 -3.27 -15.78
CA ALA A 51 -20.01 -1.92 -15.29
C ALA A 51 -20.69 -1.00 -16.32
N GLN A 52 -20.33 -1.12 -17.61
CA GLN A 52 -20.97 -0.37 -18.69
C GLN A 52 -22.46 -0.73 -18.83
N LYS A 53 -22.83 -2.01 -18.65
CA LYS A 53 -24.24 -2.45 -18.68
C LYS A 53 -25.07 -1.84 -17.53
N VAL A 54 -24.47 -1.66 -16.35
CA VAL A 54 -25.14 -1.08 -15.18
C VAL A 54 -25.41 0.41 -15.37
N VAL A 55 -24.44 1.16 -15.90
CA VAL A 55 -24.58 2.61 -16.09
C VAL A 55 -25.41 2.95 -17.33
N GLY A 56 -25.33 2.10 -18.36
CA GLY A 56 -26.08 2.16 -19.62
C GLY A 56 -25.31 2.89 -20.73
N ASP A 57 -25.69 2.63 -21.99
CA ASP A 57 -24.96 3.10 -23.19
C ASP A 57 -24.84 4.63 -23.34
N LYS A 58 -25.63 5.40 -22.59
CA LYS A 58 -25.57 6.87 -22.61
C LYS A 58 -24.38 7.45 -21.84
N PHE A 59 -23.66 6.63 -21.09
CA PHE A 59 -22.52 7.06 -20.28
C PHE A 59 -21.23 6.72 -21.02
N GLU A 60 -20.37 7.71 -21.21
CA GLU A 60 -19.14 7.52 -21.97
C GLU A 60 -18.21 6.53 -21.26
N SER A 61 -17.50 5.72 -22.03
CA SER A 61 -16.57 4.73 -21.47
C SER A 61 -15.37 5.37 -20.74
N SER A 62 -15.02 6.62 -21.09
CA SER A 62 -14.05 7.47 -20.39
C SER A 62 -14.55 7.84 -19.01
N ASP A 63 -15.75 8.40 -18.93
CA ASP A 63 -16.41 8.80 -17.68
C ASP A 63 -16.61 7.59 -16.77
N LEU A 64 -16.97 6.42 -17.33
CA LEU A 64 -17.12 5.20 -16.54
C LEU A 64 -15.81 4.82 -15.82
N LYS A 65 -14.69 4.86 -16.55
CA LYS A 65 -13.38 4.52 -15.96
C LYS A 65 -12.98 5.53 -14.89
N ALA A 66 -13.22 6.82 -15.14
CA ALA A 66 -12.92 7.88 -14.19
C ALA A 66 -13.77 7.73 -12.91
N SER A 67 -15.08 7.49 -13.07
CA SER A 67 -16.02 7.22 -11.98
C SER A 67 -15.67 5.97 -11.19
N ILE A 68 -15.30 4.86 -11.85
CA ILE A 68 -14.78 3.64 -11.20
C ILE A 68 -13.54 3.97 -10.37
N ARG A 69 -12.61 4.75 -10.92
CA ARG A 69 -11.37 5.10 -10.23
C ARG A 69 -11.61 6.04 -9.05
N ALA A 70 -12.56 6.97 -9.17
CA ALA A 70 -12.99 7.82 -8.06
C ALA A 70 -13.61 7.00 -6.93
N LEU A 71 -14.51 6.05 -7.24
CA LEU A 71 -15.09 5.15 -6.25
C LEU A 71 -14.03 4.25 -5.59
N GLN A 72 -13.11 3.69 -6.37
CA GLN A 72 -11.99 2.91 -5.85
C GLN A 72 -11.15 3.75 -4.88
N TYR A 73 -10.83 4.97 -5.28
CA TYR A 73 -10.04 5.89 -4.47
C TYR A 73 -10.75 6.21 -3.14
N ILE A 74 -12.04 6.60 -3.19
CA ILE A 74 -12.84 6.91 -2.01
C ILE A 74 -12.85 5.72 -1.04
N LEU A 75 -13.18 4.51 -1.53
CA LEU A 75 -13.26 3.32 -0.68
C LEU A 75 -11.91 2.94 -0.07
N THR A 76 -10.84 2.97 -0.90
CA THR A 76 -9.49 2.61 -0.48
C THR A 76 -8.92 3.60 0.53
N MET A 77 -9.08 4.90 0.29
CA MET A 77 -8.54 5.93 1.17
C MET A 77 -9.34 6.05 2.46
N SER A 78 -10.67 5.89 2.40
CA SER A 78 -11.51 5.81 3.60
C SER A 78 -11.05 4.70 4.53
N ALA A 79 -10.78 3.51 3.98
CA ALA A 79 -10.28 2.40 4.78
C ALA A 79 -8.83 2.61 5.25
N LYS A 80 -7.95 3.11 4.38
CA LYS A 80 -6.57 3.43 4.74
C LYS A 80 -6.49 4.38 5.94
N HIS A 81 -7.38 5.36 6.00
CA HIS A 81 -7.47 6.32 7.09
C HIS A 81 -8.42 5.89 8.22
N SER A 82 -8.99 4.68 8.15
CA SER A 82 -9.92 4.13 9.14
C SER A 82 -11.06 5.09 9.48
N VAL A 83 -11.65 5.70 8.45
CA VAL A 83 -12.74 6.67 8.60
C VAL A 83 -14.04 5.95 8.96
N ASP A 84 -14.77 6.49 9.93
CA ASP A 84 -16.08 5.99 10.33
C ASP A 84 -17.16 6.34 9.29
N GLY A 85 -18.16 5.46 9.14
CA GLY A 85 -19.21 5.62 8.12
C GLY A 85 -20.00 6.94 8.24
N GLN A 86 -20.20 7.47 9.45
CA GLN A 86 -20.90 8.74 9.66
C GLN A 86 -20.07 9.95 9.19
N SER A 87 -18.77 9.96 9.49
CA SER A 87 -17.85 10.96 8.98
C SER A 87 -17.75 10.87 7.45
N LEU A 88 -17.63 9.67 6.88
CA LEU A 88 -17.59 9.49 5.43
C LEU A 88 -18.88 10.00 4.75
N LEU A 89 -20.04 9.74 5.34
CA LEU A 89 -21.32 10.26 4.85
C LEU A 89 -21.34 11.80 4.83
N ASN A 90 -20.91 12.43 5.93
CA ASN A 90 -20.87 13.88 6.06
C ASN A 90 -19.87 14.51 5.06
N GLU A 91 -18.73 13.87 4.84
CA GLU A 91 -17.70 14.34 3.91
C GLU A 91 -18.18 14.24 2.46
N LEU A 92 -18.75 13.11 2.05
CA LEU A 92 -19.27 12.91 0.69
C LEU A 92 -20.45 13.84 0.37
N THR A 93 -21.30 14.12 1.36
CA THR A 93 -22.41 15.06 1.18
C THR A 93 -21.95 16.51 1.09
N GLN A 94 -20.90 16.90 1.83
CA GLN A 94 -20.25 18.21 1.68
C GLN A 94 -19.59 18.40 0.31
N LEU A 95 -19.09 17.33 -0.28
CA LEU A 95 -18.51 17.33 -1.63
C LEU A 95 -19.55 17.39 -2.76
N GLY A 96 -20.84 17.36 -2.43
CA GLY A 96 -21.93 17.49 -3.39
C GLY A 96 -22.58 16.17 -3.82
N LEU A 97 -22.21 15.03 -3.22
CA LEU A 97 -22.89 13.77 -3.49
C LEU A 97 -24.26 13.76 -2.77
N PRO A 98 -25.37 13.40 -3.46
CA PRO A 98 -26.67 13.35 -2.81
C PRO A 98 -26.69 12.38 -1.63
N LYS A 99 -27.46 12.69 -0.59
CA LYS A 99 -27.47 11.92 0.67
C LYS A 99 -27.85 10.43 0.46
N GLU A 100 -28.73 10.14 -0.49
CA GLU A 100 -29.09 8.75 -0.84
C GLU A 100 -27.90 7.97 -1.41
N HIS A 101 -27.17 8.60 -2.34
CA HIS A 101 -25.98 8.05 -3.00
C HIS A 101 -24.86 7.81 -1.99
N ALA A 102 -24.60 8.79 -1.13
CA ALA A 102 -23.60 8.68 -0.08
C ALA A 102 -23.95 7.58 0.95
N ASN A 103 -25.21 7.47 1.37
CA ASN A 103 -25.66 6.38 2.24
C ASN A 103 -25.48 4.99 1.61
N ALA A 104 -25.77 4.85 0.31
CA ALA A 104 -25.59 3.59 -0.39
C ALA A 104 -24.11 3.17 -0.44
N LEU A 105 -23.20 4.13 -0.66
CA LEU A 105 -21.76 3.91 -0.68
C LEU A 105 -21.24 3.53 0.71
N VAL A 106 -21.61 4.29 1.74
CA VAL A 106 -21.20 4.04 3.13
C VAL A 106 -21.66 2.66 3.60
N LYS A 107 -22.87 2.24 3.25
CA LYS A 107 -23.36 0.90 3.59
C LYS A 107 -22.49 -0.21 2.99
N ILE A 108 -22.09 -0.09 1.73
CA ILE A 108 -21.22 -1.07 1.05
C ILE A 108 -19.82 -1.05 1.68
N TYR A 109 -19.33 0.13 2.07
CA TYR A 109 -18.07 0.30 2.76
C TYR A 109 -18.08 -0.40 4.12
N ASP A 110 -19.07 -0.12 4.98
CA ASP A 110 -19.18 -0.72 6.33
C ASP A 110 -19.32 -2.25 6.25
N GLU A 111 -20.12 -2.76 5.31
CA GLU A 111 -20.31 -4.22 5.10
C GLU A 111 -19.03 -4.95 4.68
N ASN A 112 -18.10 -4.27 3.99
CA ASN A 112 -16.88 -4.87 3.45
C ASN A 112 -15.60 -4.32 4.08
N PHE A 113 -15.70 -3.50 5.11
CA PHE A 113 -14.57 -2.79 5.72
C PHE A 113 -13.48 -3.75 6.17
N GLU A 114 -13.82 -4.82 6.90
CA GLU A 114 -12.84 -5.80 7.38
C GLU A 114 -12.08 -6.48 6.23
N LYS A 115 -12.82 -6.94 5.20
CA LYS A 115 -12.22 -7.57 4.02
C LYS A 115 -11.29 -6.62 3.27
N LEU A 116 -11.69 -5.35 3.17
CA LEU A 116 -10.92 -4.34 2.47
C LEU A 116 -9.66 -3.96 3.26
N ILE A 117 -9.74 -3.84 4.59
CA ILE A 117 -8.58 -3.66 5.46
C ILE A 117 -7.63 -4.87 5.36
N ASP A 118 -8.14 -6.10 5.35
CA ASP A 118 -7.29 -7.29 5.24
C ASP A 118 -6.62 -7.38 3.87
N LYS A 119 -7.34 -7.04 2.78
CA LYS A 119 -6.76 -6.90 1.45
C LYS A 119 -5.68 -5.81 1.44
N LEU A 120 -5.95 -4.64 2.03
CA LEU A 120 -4.96 -3.57 2.11
C LEU A 120 -3.73 -4.01 2.91
N ARG A 121 -3.90 -4.63 4.07
CA ARG A 121 -2.79 -5.22 4.86
C ARG A 121 -2.00 -6.25 4.08
N SER A 122 -2.65 -7.05 3.23
CA SER A 122 -1.96 -8.01 2.36
C SER A 122 -1.19 -7.34 1.22
N SER A 123 -1.64 -6.17 0.76
CA SER A 123 -1.04 -5.38 -0.33
C SER A 123 0.02 -4.38 0.14
N VAL A 124 -0.01 -3.96 1.42
CA VAL A 124 1.02 -3.12 2.01
C VAL A 124 2.30 -3.94 2.05
N MET A 125 3.37 -3.37 1.48
CA MET A 125 4.70 -3.94 1.39
C MET A 125 5.07 -4.60 2.72
N ARG A 126 5.05 -5.93 2.76
CA ARG A 126 5.62 -6.65 3.90
C ARG A 126 7.10 -6.27 3.92
N LEU A 127 7.61 -5.83 5.06
CA LEU A 127 9.06 -5.69 5.20
C LEU A 127 9.68 -7.05 4.91
N THR A 128 10.73 -7.04 4.10
CA THR A 128 11.54 -8.21 3.81
C THR A 128 12.00 -8.80 5.12
N LYS A 129 11.59 -10.03 5.43
CA LYS A 129 11.94 -10.67 6.68
C LYS A 129 13.27 -11.38 6.51
N MET A 130 14.25 -11.02 7.34
CA MET A 130 15.51 -11.76 7.41
C MET A 130 15.27 -13.06 8.18
N ASN A 131 15.62 -14.18 7.56
CA ASN A 131 15.38 -15.52 8.09
C ASN A 131 16.59 -16.05 8.84
N ASP A 132 17.78 -15.88 8.27
CA ASP A 132 19.01 -16.42 8.84
C ASP A 132 20.21 -15.54 8.47
N ILE A 133 21.19 -15.51 9.37
CA ILE A 133 22.44 -14.75 9.23
C ILE A 133 23.58 -15.71 9.52
N GLN A 134 24.41 -16.00 8.52
CA GLN A 134 25.60 -16.82 8.66
C GLN A 134 26.84 -15.98 8.38
N TRP A 135 27.91 -16.21 9.13
CA TRP A 135 29.18 -15.52 8.93
C TRP A 135 30.34 -16.50 8.98
N ASN A 136 31.39 -16.22 8.23
CA ASN A 136 32.63 -16.99 8.21
C ASN A 136 33.82 -16.04 8.18
N LEU A 137 34.88 -16.37 8.90
CA LEU A 137 36.16 -15.65 8.86
C LEU A 137 37.14 -16.41 7.97
N PHE A 138 37.64 -15.73 6.95
CA PHE A 138 38.70 -16.21 6.08
C PHE A 138 39.98 -15.42 6.36
N ASP A 139 41.11 -16.11 6.42
CA ASP A 139 42.41 -15.48 6.41
C ASP A 139 42.99 -15.60 4.99
N ILE A 140 43.05 -14.47 4.29
CA ILE A 140 43.56 -14.44 2.92
C ILE A 140 45.07 -14.18 3.01
N GLN A 141 45.85 -15.19 2.62
CA GLN A 141 47.28 -15.04 2.43
C GLN A 141 47.53 -14.43 1.05
N THR A 142 47.89 -13.15 1.02
CA THR A 142 48.33 -12.50 -0.22
C THR A 142 49.85 -12.54 -0.32
N THR A 143 50.38 -13.26 -1.30
CA THR A 143 51.80 -13.21 -1.66
C THR A 143 52.04 -12.06 -2.62
N ASN A 144 52.37 -10.87 -2.09
CA ASN A 144 53.02 -9.84 -2.90
C ASN A 144 54.54 -10.02 -2.72
N ASN A 145 55.28 -9.97 -3.83
CA ASN A 145 56.68 -10.40 -4.04
C ASN A 145 57.77 -10.00 -3.02
N LEU A 146 57.45 -9.39 -1.87
CA LEU A 146 58.40 -9.12 -0.79
C LEU A 146 57.88 -9.38 0.64
N HIS A 147 56.57 -9.49 0.93
CA HIS A 147 56.05 -9.66 2.31
C HIS A 147 54.80 -10.56 2.33
N ASP A 148 54.77 -11.57 3.21
CA ASP A 148 53.55 -12.33 3.55
C ASP A 148 52.63 -11.44 4.39
N MET A 149 51.49 -11.08 3.85
CA MET A 149 50.49 -10.29 4.56
C MET A 149 49.22 -11.12 4.78
N HIS A 150 48.89 -11.32 6.05
CA HIS A 150 47.64 -11.94 6.50
C HIS A 150 46.56 -10.88 6.61
N LEU A 151 45.51 -10.98 5.79
CA LEU A 151 44.36 -10.09 5.83
C LEU A 151 43.12 -10.87 6.24
N PRO A 152 42.59 -10.65 7.47
CA PRO A 152 41.34 -11.25 7.89
C PRO A 152 40.17 -10.62 7.12
N VAL A 153 39.37 -11.46 6.48
CA VAL A 153 38.18 -11.08 5.72
C VAL A 153 36.98 -11.82 6.28
N VAL A 154 35.93 -11.09 6.62
CA VAL A 154 34.66 -11.65 7.08
C VAL A 154 33.71 -11.75 5.90
N THR A 155 33.14 -12.93 5.68
CA THR A 155 32.08 -13.15 4.71
C THR A 155 30.76 -13.33 5.44
N MET A 156 29.74 -12.57 5.06
CA MET A 156 28.38 -12.67 5.59
C MET A 156 27.40 -13.14 4.53
N ASN A 157 26.49 -14.00 4.96
CA ASN A 157 25.42 -14.61 4.18
C ASN A 157 24.09 -14.30 4.87
N LEU A 158 23.27 -13.48 4.23
CA LEU A 158 21.97 -13.03 4.73
C LEU A 158 20.87 -13.71 3.92
N ASN A 159 20.13 -14.61 4.55
CA ASN A 159 18.95 -15.23 3.97
C ASN A 159 17.72 -14.40 4.33
N TYR A 160 16.90 -14.05 3.33
CA TYR A 160 15.67 -13.30 3.55
C TYR A 160 14.56 -13.78 2.61
N ASP A 161 13.30 -13.59 3.01
CA ASP A 161 12.16 -13.87 2.13
C ASP A 161 11.81 -12.65 1.31
N ASP A 162 12.00 -12.75 -0.01
CA ASP A 162 11.54 -11.74 -0.94
C ASP A 162 10.01 -11.78 -1.02
N ASN A 163 9.37 -10.74 -0.52
CA ASN A 163 7.91 -10.62 -0.50
C ASN A 163 7.30 -10.41 -1.89
N ILE A 164 8.09 -10.03 -2.90
CA ILE A 164 7.61 -9.82 -4.27
C ILE A 164 7.53 -11.17 -5.01
N GLU A 165 8.58 -11.98 -4.87
CA GLU A 165 8.67 -13.29 -5.55
C GLU A 165 8.20 -14.45 -4.68
N ASN A 166 7.91 -14.19 -3.39
CA ASN A 166 7.56 -15.16 -2.36
C ASN A 166 8.57 -16.32 -2.29
N LYS A 167 9.86 -15.97 -2.39
CA LYS A 167 11.00 -16.90 -2.43
C LYS A 167 12.10 -16.42 -1.49
N SER A 168 12.78 -17.36 -0.84
CA SER A 168 13.97 -17.06 -0.06
C SER A 168 15.13 -16.72 -1.00
N LYS A 169 15.77 -15.57 -0.78
CA LYS A 169 16.96 -15.09 -1.49
C LYS A 169 18.13 -14.98 -0.51
N LEU A 170 19.34 -15.14 -1.03
CA LEU A 170 20.59 -15.04 -0.29
C LEU A 170 21.39 -13.84 -0.80
N ILE A 171 21.78 -12.95 0.10
CA ILE A 171 22.80 -11.92 -0.15
C ILE A 171 24.09 -12.37 0.51
N SER A 172 25.15 -12.50 -0.28
CA SER A 172 26.49 -12.84 0.19
C SER A 172 27.47 -11.73 -0.13
N PHE A 173 28.25 -11.30 0.84
CA PHE A 173 29.27 -10.27 0.66
C PHE A 173 30.42 -10.45 1.66
N SER A 174 31.60 -9.96 1.29
CA SER A 174 32.80 -10.01 2.12
C SER A 174 33.28 -8.61 2.47
N MET A 175 33.95 -8.50 3.62
CA MET A 175 34.44 -7.23 4.12
C MET A 175 35.72 -7.40 4.95
N ASN A 176 36.55 -6.36 4.95
CA ASN A 176 37.72 -6.28 5.81
C ASN A 176 37.34 -5.75 7.22
N ALA A 177 38.32 -5.68 8.12
CA ALA A 177 38.11 -5.24 9.49
C ALA A 177 37.56 -3.80 9.60
N GLU A 178 38.04 -2.88 8.75
CA GLU A 178 37.59 -1.48 8.75
C GLU A 178 36.13 -1.36 8.30
N GLN A 179 35.76 -2.04 7.23
CA GLN A 179 34.39 -2.10 6.71
C GLN A 179 33.43 -2.75 7.71
N PHE A 180 33.86 -3.80 8.41
CA PHE A 180 33.08 -4.44 9.46
C PHE A 180 32.83 -3.49 10.64
N ALA A 181 33.83 -2.70 11.04
CA ALA A 181 33.69 -1.71 12.10
C ALA A 181 32.68 -0.62 11.75
N VAL A 182 32.68 -0.14 10.50
CA VAL A 182 31.67 0.83 10.00
C VAL A 182 30.28 0.22 10.05
N LEU A 183 30.09 -1.00 9.52
CA LEU A 183 28.80 -1.67 9.53
C LEU A 183 28.26 -1.89 10.95
N LEU A 184 29.13 -2.25 11.90
CA LEU A 184 28.76 -2.41 13.29
C LEU A 184 28.27 -1.10 13.92
N ALA A 185 28.95 0.01 13.65
CA ALA A 185 28.57 1.33 14.14
C ALA A 185 27.18 1.75 13.61
N ASP A 186 26.93 1.56 12.32
CA ASP A 186 25.65 1.88 11.68
C ASP A 186 24.50 1.04 12.25
N LEU A 187 24.72 -0.27 12.45
CA LEU A 187 23.72 -1.15 13.05
C LEU A 187 23.41 -0.80 14.51
N GLN A 188 24.41 -0.34 15.27
CA GLN A 188 24.21 0.13 16.64
C GLN A 188 23.38 1.43 16.67
N ALA A 189 23.70 2.38 15.79
CA ALA A 189 22.93 3.63 15.67
C ALA A 189 21.46 3.36 15.30
N ALA A 190 21.23 2.47 14.32
CA ALA A 190 19.87 2.07 13.93
C ALA A 190 19.10 1.40 15.09
N ARG A 191 19.76 0.52 15.85
CA ARG A 191 19.16 -0.13 17.03
C ARG A 191 18.73 0.89 18.09
N ASP A 192 19.55 1.90 18.34
CA ASP A 192 19.29 2.89 19.38
C ASP A 192 18.16 3.85 18.97
N LEU A 193 18.06 4.19 17.68
CA LEU A 193 16.88 4.87 17.10
C LEU A 193 15.60 4.04 17.30
N ILE A 194 15.61 2.75 16.93
CA ILE A 194 14.45 1.87 17.08
C ILE A 194 13.97 1.82 18.54
N LYS A 195 14.89 1.68 19.49
CA LYS A 195 14.56 1.67 20.92
C LYS A 195 13.95 2.98 21.43
N THR A 196 14.33 4.11 20.83
CA THR A 196 13.80 5.43 21.20
C THR A 196 12.34 5.56 20.80
N TYR A 197 11.99 5.08 19.59
CA TYR A 197 10.61 5.11 19.08
C TYR A 197 9.73 3.95 19.57
N SER A 198 10.29 2.87 20.10
CA SER A 198 9.50 1.75 20.64
C SER A 198 9.03 1.96 22.09
N LYS A 199 9.43 3.05 22.75
CA LYS A 199 9.09 3.37 24.15
C LYS A 199 8.07 4.52 24.30
N SER A 200 7.62 5.11 23.19
CA SER A 200 6.49 6.06 23.14
C SER A 200 5.21 5.35 22.73
#